data_AF-A0A815B5S0-F1
#
_entry.id   AF-A0A815B5S0-F1
#
_cell.length_a   1.000
_cell.length_b   1.000
_cell.length_c   1.000
_cell.angle_alpha   90.00
_cell.angle_beta   90.00
_cell.angle_gamma   90.00
#
_symmetry.space_group_name_H-M   'P 1'
#
loop_
_entity.id
_entity.type
_entity.pdbx_description
1 polymer ?
#
loop_
_entity_poly.entity_id
_entity_poly.type
_entity_poly.pdbx_seq_one_letter_code
_entity_poly.pdbx_strand_id
1 'polypeptide(L)'
;MDRTLTTLDLTHNGIGDHGAQHIADVLRNNTTLTTLTLSNNDINEHGAKQLSDALRNNTTLTTLDLSFNLLERRGTFYLANALQDNTALTTLDLSVTGIDICGALDLANALQYNMTLTTLDLSFNEIDCHGAEFLANALRINKTLVTLNVDANPIGGHEKEHLADILRNRTTSTAEHDVHNETDDDSY
;
A
#
# COMPACT_ATOMS: atom_id res chain seq x y z
N MET A 1 -12.87 24.43 5.64
CA MET A 1 -12.19 23.51 4.72
C MET A 1 -12.92 23.54 3.40
N ASP A 2 -12.18 23.63 2.30
CA ASP A 2 -12.70 23.50 0.95
C ASP A 2 -13.39 22.13 0.82
N ARG A 3 -14.66 22.12 0.43
CA ARG A 3 -15.47 20.90 0.28
C ARG A 3 -15.31 20.25 -1.09
N THR A 4 -14.37 20.74 -1.90
CA THR A 4 -14.17 20.28 -3.28
C THR A 4 -12.76 19.77 -3.55
N LEU A 5 -11.81 19.98 -2.63
CA LEU A 5 -10.44 19.52 -2.84
C LEU A 5 -10.37 17.99 -2.74
N THR A 6 -10.02 17.36 -3.87
CA THR A 6 -9.87 15.91 -4.01
C THR A 6 -8.41 15.46 -4.07
N THR A 7 -7.51 16.34 -4.49
CA THR A 7 -6.09 16.04 -4.66
C THR A 7 -5.25 17.11 -3.99
N LEU A 8 -4.28 16.69 -3.18
CA LEU A 8 -3.36 17.57 -2.49
C LEU A 8 -1.94 17.04 -2.65
N ASP A 9 -1.10 17.81 -3.32
CA ASP A 9 0.32 17.53 -3.48
C ASP A 9 1.13 18.47 -2.57
N LEU A 10 1.90 17.88 -1.67
CA LEU A 10 2.77 18.57 -0.74
C LEU A 10 4.22 18.06 -0.82
N THR A 11 4.62 17.52 -1.96
CA THR A 11 5.97 16.98 -2.18
C THR A 11 7.05 18.04 -1.92
N HIS A 12 8.16 17.68 -1.25
CA HIS A 12 9.31 18.57 -0.98
C HIS A 12 8.98 19.85 -0.17
N ASN A 13 8.17 19.76 0.88
CA ASN A 13 7.80 20.93 1.71
C ASN A 13 8.38 20.93 3.13
N GLY A 14 9.18 19.93 3.52
CA GLY A 14 9.76 19.87 4.88
C GLY A 14 8.70 19.86 5.98
N ILE A 15 7.58 19.15 5.74
CA ILE A 15 6.43 19.10 6.65
C ILE A 15 6.81 18.59 8.04
N GLY A 16 7.68 17.58 8.10
CA GLY A 16 8.11 16.92 9.32
C GLY A 16 6.98 16.22 10.09
N ASP A 17 7.32 15.63 11.23
CA ASP A 17 6.35 14.91 12.06
C ASP A 17 5.21 15.80 12.59
N HIS A 18 5.51 17.06 12.92
CA HIS A 18 4.50 18.02 13.40
C HIS A 18 3.51 18.41 12.30
N GLY A 19 3.99 18.63 11.08
CA GLY A 19 3.10 18.89 9.95
C GLY A 19 2.27 17.64 9.61
N ALA A 20 2.88 16.45 9.66
CA ALA A 20 2.17 15.18 9.46
C ALA A 20 1.06 14.97 10.50
N GLN A 21 1.27 15.39 11.75
CA GLN A 21 0.22 15.39 12.77
C GLN A 21 -0.96 16.30 12.38
N HIS A 22 -0.70 17.51 11.92
CA HIS A 22 -1.77 18.41 11.48
C HIS A 22 -2.52 17.85 10.28
N ILE A 23 -1.81 17.23 9.34
CA ILE A 23 -2.43 16.57 8.18
C ILE A 23 -3.30 15.39 8.64
N ALA A 24 -2.84 14.59 9.60
CA ALA A 24 -3.62 13.52 10.20
C ALA A 24 -4.92 14.06 10.86
N ASP A 25 -4.84 15.18 11.59
CA ASP A 25 -6.01 15.83 12.19
C ASP A 25 -7.04 16.25 11.13
N VAL A 26 -6.58 16.74 9.98
CA VAL A 26 -7.42 17.06 8.82
C VAL A 26 -8.04 15.80 8.24
N LEU A 27 -7.24 14.74 8.00
CA LEU A 27 -7.70 13.49 7.40
C LEU A 27 -8.79 12.78 8.20
N ARG A 28 -8.82 12.90 9.54
CA ARG A 28 -9.86 12.26 10.36
C ARG A 28 -11.28 12.74 10.06
N ASN A 29 -11.43 13.97 9.59
CA ASN A 29 -12.73 14.59 9.30
C ASN A 29 -12.90 14.96 7.83
N ASN A 30 -11.86 14.79 7.02
CA ASN A 30 -11.94 15.07 5.59
C ASN A 30 -12.69 13.94 4.89
N THR A 31 -13.67 14.32 4.06
CA THR A 31 -14.53 13.39 3.32
C THR A 31 -14.46 13.62 1.81
N THR A 32 -13.45 14.33 1.31
CA THR A 32 -13.37 14.76 -0.09
C THR A 32 -12.04 14.42 -0.74
N LEU A 33 -10.97 14.36 0.05
CA LEU A 33 -9.61 14.14 -0.41
C LEU A 33 -9.42 12.65 -0.73
N THR A 34 -9.18 12.37 -2.00
CA THR A 34 -8.93 11.03 -2.54
C THR A 34 -7.45 10.76 -2.76
N THR A 35 -6.66 11.81 -2.98
CA THR A 35 -5.22 11.71 -3.29
C THR A 35 -4.41 12.66 -2.43
N LEU A 36 -3.41 12.12 -1.75
CA LEU A 36 -2.49 12.87 -0.92
C LEU A 36 -1.05 12.46 -1.22
N THR A 37 -0.22 13.42 -1.63
CA THR A 37 1.20 13.21 -1.89
C THR A 37 2.03 13.93 -0.84
N LEU A 38 2.81 13.17 -0.07
CA LEU A 38 3.68 13.63 1.00
C LEU A 38 5.15 13.23 0.76
N SER A 39 5.51 12.94 -0.48
CA SER A 39 6.87 12.52 -0.82
C SER A 39 7.93 13.54 -0.40
N ASN A 40 9.05 13.06 0.13
CA ASN A 40 10.21 13.85 0.54
C ASN A 40 9.87 15.03 1.48
N ASN A 41 9.41 14.71 2.69
CA ASN A 41 8.92 15.70 3.65
C ASN A 41 9.49 15.56 5.07
N ASP A 42 10.57 14.81 5.25
CA ASP A 42 11.18 14.54 6.56
C ASP A 42 10.17 13.96 7.57
N ILE A 43 9.21 13.18 7.09
CA ILE A 43 8.26 12.45 7.94
C ILE A 43 8.95 11.20 8.45
N ASN A 44 8.95 11.00 9.76
CA ASN A 44 9.63 9.88 10.40
C ASN A 44 8.59 8.95 11.07
N GLU A 45 9.05 8.07 11.95
CA GLU A 45 8.19 7.13 12.69
C GLU A 45 7.03 7.80 13.45
N HIS A 46 7.23 9.01 13.99
CA HIS A 46 6.20 9.72 14.75
C HIS A 46 5.11 10.30 13.84
N GLY A 47 5.49 10.94 12.73
CA GLY A 47 4.55 11.43 11.74
C GLY A 47 3.78 10.30 11.06
N ALA A 48 4.46 9.20 10.71
CA ALA A 48 3.83 7.99 10.21
C ALA A 48 2.79 7.42 11.18
N LYS A 49 3.08 7.42 12.50
CA LYS A 49 2.09 7.01 13.51
C LYS A 49 0.83 7.86 13.45
N GLN A 50 0.96 9.19 13.39
CA GLN A 50 -0.18 10.10 13.35
C GLN A 50 -1.02 9.88 12.09
N LEU A 51 -0.36 9.77 10.93
CA LEU A 51 -1.02 9.48 9.66
C LEU A 51 -1.74 8.12 9.71
N SER A 52 -1.10 7.08 10.24
CA SER A 52 -1.68 5.75 10.41
C SER A 52 -2.94 5.77 11.28
N ASP A 53 -2.90 6.50 12.41
CA ASP A 53 -4.05 6.65 13.32
C ASP A 53 -5.24 7.33 12.62
N ALA A 54 -4.99 8.25 11.68
CA ALA A 54 -6.04 8.87 10.86
C ALA A 54 -6.53 7.95 9.73
N LEU A 55 -5.61 7.26 9.06
CA LEU A 55 -5.91 6.36 7.94
C LEU A 55 -6.82 5.20 8.34
N ARG A 56 -6.66 4.64 9.54
CA ARG A 56 -7.48 3.52 10.04
C ARG A 56 -8.99 3.72 9.81
N ASN A 57 -9.49 4.94 9.98
CA ASN A 57 -10.91 5.26 9.83
C ASN A 57 -11.22 6.18 8.62
N ASN A 58 -10.21 6.61 7.85
CA ASN A 58 -10.46 7.42 6.67
C ASN A 58 -11.01 6.53 5.53
N THR A 59 -12.20 6.86 5.05
CA THR A 59 -12.92 6.09 4.03
C THR A 59 -12.90 6.73 2.65
N THR A 60 -12.12 7.80 2.46
CA THR A 60 -12.14 8.61 1.22
C THR A 60 -10.80 8.68 0.51
N LEU A 61 -9.69 8.57 1.24
CA LEU A 61 -8.36 8.59 0.67
C LEU A 61 -8.05 7.25 0.01
N THR A 62 -7.93 7.27 -1.31
CA THR A 62 -7.65 6.08 -2.14
C THR A 62 -6.18 5.99 -2.53
N THR A 63 -5.47 7.12 -2.56
CA THR A 63 -4.06 7.20 -2.97
C THR A 63 -3.26 7.98 -1.96
N LEU A 64 -2.20 7.36 -1.44
CA LEU A 64 -1.24 7.98 -0.54
C LEU A 64 0.18 7.71 -1.02
N ASP A 65 0.97 8.77 -1.17
CA ASP A 65 2.40 8.69 -1.43
C ASP A 65 3.17 9.22 -0.21
N LEU A 66 3.96 8.33 0.40
CA LEU A 66 4.87 8.61 1.51
C LEU A 66 6.33 8.34 1.12
N SER A 67 6.63 8.21 -0.17
CA SER A 67 7.99 7.93 -0.65
C SER A 67 9.01 8.95 -0.16
N PHE A 68 10.28 8.54 -0.10
CA PHE A 68 11.38 9.42 0.34
C PHE A 68 11.17 10.04 1.74
N ASN A 69 10.54 9.30 2.67
CA ASN A 69 10.40 9.70 4.07
C ASN A 69 11.01 8.63 4.98
N LEU A 70 11.73 9.01 6.03
CA LEU A 70 12.46 8.08 6.91
C LEU A 70 11.54 7.42 7.95
N LEU A 71 10.57 6.64 7.47
CA LEU A 71 9.58 5.99 8.32
C LEU A 71 10.23 4.93 9.23
N GLU A 72 11.22 4.22 8.67
CA GLU A 72 11.90 3.08 9.27
C GLU A 72 10.91 2.00 9.75
N ARG A 73 11.43 0.99 10.45
CA ARG A 73 10.62 -0.15 10.93
C ARG A 73 9.38 0.27 11.72
N ARG A 74 9.49 1.27 12.62
CA ARG A 74 8.37 1.67 13.50
C ARG A 74 7.27 2.39 12.73
N GLY A 75 7.63 3.27 11.79
CA GLY A 75 6.66 3.92 10.92
C GLY A 75 5.91 2.90 10.05
N THR A 76 6.63 1.93 9.47
CA THR A 76 6.03 0.83 8.71
C THR A 76 5.09 -0.02 9.56
N PHE A 77 5.48 -0.36 10.79
CA PHE A 77 4.62 -1.09 11.73
C PHE A 77 3.27 -0.37 11.95
N TYR A 78 3.29 0.95 12.17
CA TYR A 78 2.06 1.72 12.36
C TYR A 78 1.17 1.71 11.10
N LEU A 79 1.77 1.89 9.93
CA LEU A 79 1.05 1.86 8.65
C LEU A 79 0.44 0.49 8.40
N ALA A 80 1.19 -0.59 8.62
CA ALA A 80 0.70 -1.96 8.50
C ALA A 80 -0.53 -2.22 9.40
N ASN A 81 -0.48 -1.78 10.66
CA ASN A 81 -1.62 -1.91 11.58
C ASN A 81 -2.83 -1.08 11.15
N ALA A 82 -2.64 0.06 10.48
CA ALA A 82 -3.75 0.84 9.94
C ALA A 82 -4.34 0.21 8.67
N LEU A 83 -3.50 -0.38 7.82
CA LEU A 83 -3.93 -1.05 6.59
C LEU A 83 -4.82 -2.26 6.83
N GLN A 84 -4.65 -2.99 7.94
CA GLN A 84 -5.53 -4.11 8.30
C GLN A 84 -7.00 -3.69 8.40
N ASP A 85 -7.25 -2.49 8.91
CA ASP A 85 -8.59 -1.96 9.17
C ASP A 85 -9.07 -1.01 8.05
N ASN A 86 -8.15 -0.38 7.33
CA ASN A 86 -8.49 0.58 6.29
C ASN A 86 -9.23 -0.09 5.12
N THR A 87 -10.31 0.54 4.68
CA THR A 87 -11.23 0.01 3.65
C THR A 87 -11.35 0.92 2.43
N ALA A 88 -10.44 1.87 2.25
CA ALA A 88 -10.52 2.84 1.14
C ALA A 88 -9.24 2.95 0.32
N LEU A 89 -8.08 2.76 0.94
CA LEU A 89 -6.80 2.93 0.26
C LEU A 89 -6.60 1.80 -0.76
N THR A 90 -6.34 2.19 -2.00
CA THR A 90 -6.08 1.29 -3.12
C THR A 90 -4.65 1.39 -3.62
N THR A 91 -4.01 2.56 -3.46
CA THR A 91 -2.64 2.83 -3.90
C THR A 91 -1.82 3.41 -2.76
N LEU A 92 -0.68 2.77 -2.48
CA LEU A 92 0.27 3.22 -1.47
C LEU A 92 1.69 3.16 -2.01
N ASP A 93 2.40 4.28 -1.93
CA ASP A 93 3.84 4.36 -2.25
C ASP A 93 4.65 4.52 -0.96
N LEU A 94 5.52 3.54 -0.68
CA LEU A 94 6.49 3.52 0.42
C LEU A 94 7.92 3.32 -0.11
N SER A 95 8.19 3.74 -1.34
CA SER A 95 9.54 3.67 -1.90
C SER A 95 10.50 4.57 -1.14
N VAL A 96 11.74 4.10 -0.91
CA VAL A 96 12.76 4.87 -0.16
C VAL A 96 12.28 5.30 1.24
N THR A 97 11.80 4.34 2.06
CA THR A 97 11.29 4.64 3.41
C THR A 97 12.02 3.93 4.56
N GLY A 98 13.07 3.15 4.24
CA GLY A 98 13.85 2.41 5.22
C GLY A 98 13.15 1.14 5.71
N ILE A 99 12.35 0.50 4.85
CA ILE A 99 11.69 -0.77 5.18
C ILE A 99 12.73 -1.90 5.17
N ASP A 100 12.92 -2.53 6.32
CA ASP A 100 13.74 -3.72 6.50
C ASP A 100 12.90 -5.01 6.40
N ILE A 101 13.54 -6.16 6.66
CA ILE A 101 12.89 -7.46 6.77
C ILE A 101 11.69 -7.46 7.75
N CYS A 102 11.78 -6.72 8.85
CA CYS A 102 10.70 -6.68 9.85
C CYS A 102 9.52 -5.83 9.36
N GLY A 103 9.79 -4.70 8.71
CA GLY A 103 8.77 -3.89 8.07
C GLY A 103 8.06 -4.64 6.95
N ALA A 104 8.79 -5.45 6.16
CA ALA A 104 8.21 -6.33 5.15
C ALA A 104 7.29 -7.41 5.78
N LEU A 105 7.67 -7.99 6.93
CA LEU A 105 6.82 -8.92 7.68
C LEU A 105 5.55 -8.24 8.19
N ASP A 106 5.65 -7.02 8.73
CA ASP A 106 4.48 -6.27 9.21
C ASP A 106 3.51 -5.97 8.06
N LEU A 107 4.01 -5.51 6.91
CA LEU A 107 3.21 -5.30 5.70
C LEU A 107 2.59 -6.60 5.18
N ALA A 108 3.34 -7.71 5.17
CA ALA A 108 2.83 -9.02 4.79
C ALA A 108 1.67 -9.47 5.69
N ASN A 109 1.79 -9.26 7.01
CA ASN A 109 0.70 -9.54 7.95
C ASN A 109 -0.52 -8.65 7.69
N ALA A 110 -0.32 -7.38 7.33
CA ALA A 110 -1.42 -6.49 6.98
C ALA A 110 -2.15 -6.91 5.70
N LEU A 111 -1.40 -7.27 4.65
CA LEU A 111 -1.94 -7.68 3.35
C LEU A 111 -2.81 -8.93 3.45
N GLN A 112 -2.59 -9.83 4.41
CA GLN A 112 -3.46 -11.01 4.59
C GLN A 112 -4.91 -10.64 4.93
N TYR A 113 -5.14 -9.47 5.53
CA TYR A 113 -6.45 -9.00 5.96
C TYR A 113 -6.98 -7.82 5.14
N ASN A 114 -6.10 -6.97 4.62
CA ASN A 114 -6.51 -5.84 3.80
C ASN A 114 -7.15 -6.34 2.49
N MET A 115 -8.34 -5.83 2.18
CA MET A 115 -9.15 -6.22 1.03
C MET A 115 -9.34 -5.09 0.02
N THR A 116 -8.50 -4.05 0.04
CA THR A 116 -8.71 -2.85 -0.79
C THR A 116 -7.48 -2.40 -1.55
N LEU A 117 -6.28 -2.63 -1.00
CA LEU A 117 -5.04 -2.24 -1.63
C LEU A 117 -4.82 -3.07 -2.89
N THR A 118 -4.63 -2.38 -4.02
CA THR A 118 -4.39 -2.96 -5.34
C THR A 118 -2.97 -2.69 -5.82
N THR A 119 -2.38 -1.58 -5.39
CA THR A 119 -1.04 -1.15 -5.79
C THR A 119 -0.21 -0.78 -4.56
N LEU A 120 0.96 -1.40 -4.44
CA LEU A 120 1.93 -1.12 -3.39
C LEU A 120 3.33 -0.99 -3.99
N ASP A 121 3.97 0.15 -3.77
CA ASP A 121 5.37 0.37 -4.11
C ASP A 121 6.27 0.29 -2.87
N LEU A 122 7.17 -0.69 -2.85
CA LEU A 122 8.19 -0.91 -1.81
C LEU A 122 9.61 -0.78 -2.37
N SER A 123 9.78 -0.19 -3.55
CA SER A 123 11.08 -0.10 -4.20
C SER A 123 12.09 0.73 -3.39
N PHE A 124 13.39 0.49 -3.63
CA PHE A 124 14.48 1.21 -2.96
C PHE A 124 14.40 1.15 -1.42
N ASN A 125 14.07 -0.02 -0.88
CA ASN A 125 14.13 -0.29 0.56
C ASN A 125 15.22 -1.35 0.85
N GLU A 126 15.23 -1.88 2.08
CA GLU A 126 16.22 -2.83 2.57
C GLU A 126 15.61 -4.24 2.74
N ILE A 127 14.64 -4.60 1.89
CA ILE A 127 13.95 -5.90 1.93
C ILE A 127 14.86 -6.97 1.34
N ASP A 128 15.21 -7.99 2.12
CA ASP A 128 16.01 -9.13 1.66
C ASP A 128 15.14 -10.29 1.14
N CYS A 129 15.77 -11.43 0.83
CA CYS A 129 15.06 -12.62 0.35
C CYS A 129 14.04 -13.17 1.35
N HIS A 130 14.27 -13.05 2.66
CA HIS A 130 13.31 -13.48 3.69
C HIS A 130 12.11 -12.52 3.77
N GLY A 131 12.36 -11.21 3.64
CA GLY A 131 11.29 -10.22 3.50
C GLY A 131 10.41 -10.48 2.28
N ALA A 132 11.03 -10.84 1.14
CA ALA A 132 10.31 -11.26 -0.05
C ALA A 132 9.49 -12.55 0.17
N GLU A 133 9.98 -13.51 0.95
CA GLU A 133 9.23 -14.72 1.30
C GLU A 133 7.97 -14.41 2.12
N PHE A 134 8.03 -13.48 3.08
CA PHE A 134 6.85 -13.03 3.82
C PHE A 134 5.81 -12.41 2.89
N LEU A 135 6.23 -11.52 1.98
CA LEU A 135 5.35 -10.92 0.98
C LEU A 135 4.73 -12.00 0.08
N ALA A 136 5.51 -12.97 -0.40
CA ALA A 136 5.02 -14.06 -1.23
C ALA A 136 3.93 -14.89 -0.52
N ASN A 137 4.12 -15.21 0.76
CA ASN A 137 3.14 -15.93 1.56
C ASN A 137 1.86 -15.13 1.77
N ALA A 138 1.98 -13.83 2.08
CA ALA A 138 0.84 -12.94 2.23
C ALA A 138 0.06 -12.82 0.91
N LEU A 139 0.78 -12.68 -0.20
CA LEU A 139 0.16 -12.60 -1.51
C LEU A 139 -0.70 -13.84 -1.74
N ARG A 140 -0.23 -15.08 -1.54
CA ARG A 140 -1.04 -16.31 -1.77
C ARG A 140 -2.45 -16.23 -1.17
N ILE A 141 -2.60 -15.58 -0.03
CA ILE A 141 -3.87 -15.33 0.65
C ILE A 141 -4.58 -14.09 0.10
N ASN A 142 -3.90 -12.93 0.06
CA ASN A 142 -4.45 -11.66 -0.41
C ASN A 142 -4.95 -11.78 -1.87
N LYS A 143 -6.15 -11.27 -2.16
CA LYS A 143 -6.76 -11.38 -3.51
C LYS A 143 -6.90 -10.05 -4.24
N THR A 144 -6.46 -8.96 -3.61
CA THR A 144 -6.76 -7.60 -4.08
C THR A 144 -5.54 -6.89 -4.63
N LEU A 145 -4.35 -7.20 -4.11
CA LEU A 145 -3.11 -6.63 -4.61
C LEU A 145 -2.79 -7.21 -5.99
N VAL A 146 -2.70 -6.31 -6.97
CA VAL A 146 -2.43 -6.60 -8.38
C VAL A 146 -1.00 -6.19 -8.73
N THR A 147 -0.53 -5.09 -8.17
CA THR A 147 0.79 -4.53 -8.46
C THR A 147 1.60 -4.39 -7.18
N LEU A 148 2.75 -5.06 -7.15
CA LEU A 148 3.75 -4.94 -6.11
C LEU A 148 5.09 -4.60 -6.77
N ASN A 149 5.63 -3.42 -6.46
CA ASN A 149 6.98 -3.04 -6.87
C ASN A 149 7.95 -3.29 -5.72
N VAL A 150 8.98 -4.12 -5.96
CA VAL A 150 10.06 -4.41 -4.99
C VAL A 150 11.44 -4.17 -5.61
N ASP A 151 11.50 -3.34 -6.64
CA ASP A 151 12.78 -3.03 -7.30
C ASP A 151 13.75 -2.30 -6.38
N ALA A 152 15.03 -2.36 -6.74
CA ALA A 152 16.11 -1.77 -5.94
C ALA A 152 16.12 -2.16 -4.44
N ASN A 153 15.58 -3.33 -4.09
CA ASN A 153 15.80 -3.99 -2.81
C ASN A 153 16.86 -5.10 -2.95
N PRO A 154 17.55 -5.51 -1.86
CA PRO A 154 18.48 -6.65 -1.84
C PRO A 154 17.77 -8.02 -1.94
N ILE A 155 16.80 -8.13 -2.84
CA ILE A 155 16.05 -9.34 -3.18
C ILE A 155 16.75 -10.01 -4.36
N GLY A 156 16.99 -11.32 -4.27
CA GLY A 156 17.53 -12.10 -5.38
C GLY A 156 16.57 -12.11 -6.58
N GLY A 157 17.12 -12.23 -7.79
CA GLY A 157 16.30 -12.18 -9.01
C GLY A 157 15.24 -13.28 -9.08
N HIS A 158 15.55 -14.45 -8.50
CA HIS A 158 14.60 -15.57 -8.41
C HIS A 158 13.39 -15.23 -7.52
N GLU A 159 13.61 -14.58 -6.37
CA GLU A 159 12.53 -14.19 -5.45
C GLU A 159 11.65 -13.08 -6.06
N LYS A 160 12.24 -12.15 -6.81
CA LYS A 160 11.48 -11.14 -7.57
C LYS A 160 10.58 -11.78 -8.63
N GLU A 161 11.12 -12.72 -9.41
CA GLU A 161 10.33 -13.44 -10.40
C GLU A 161 9.23 -14.27 -9.74
N HIS A 162 9.52 -14.90 -8.59
CA HIS A 162 8.52 -15.64 -7.82
C HIS A 162 7.35 -14.75 -7.37
N LEU A 163 7.62 -13.54 -6.87
CA LEU A 163 6.59 -12.56 -6.51
C LEU A 163 5.75 -12.16 -7.74
N ALA A 164 6.41 -11.90 -8.87
CA ALA A 164 5.74 -11.55 -10.12
C ALA A 164 4.82 -12.69 -10.62
N ASP A 165 5.30 -13.93 -10.58
CA ASP A 165 4.52 -15.10 -10.99
C ASP A 165 3.30 -15.34 -10.10
N ILE A 166 3.43 -15.13 -8.78
CA ILE A 166 2.29 -15.20 -7.86
C ILE A 166 1.20 -14.22 -8.31
N LEU A 167 1.55 -13.00 -8.71
CA LEU A 167 0.59 -11.98 -9.15
C LEU A 167 0.01 -12.29 -10.55
N ARG A 168 0.86 -12.66 -11.51
CA ARG A 168 0.44 -13.02 -12.89
C ARG A 168 -0.55 -14.19 -12.89
N ASN A 169 -0.27 -15.26 -12.16
CA ASN A 169 -1.12 -16.46 -12.15
C ASN A 169 -2.51 -16.24 -11.53
N ARG A 170 -2.74 -15.13 -10.80
CA ARG A 170 -4.08 -14.75 -10.34
C ARG A 170 -4.91 -14.15 -11.47
N THR A 171 -4.27 -13.33 -12.30
CA THR A 171 -4.95 -12.61 -13.39
C THR A 171 -5.39 -13.54 -14.51
N THR A 172 -4.68 -14.65 -14.73
CA THR A 172 -5.03 -15.66 -15.72
C THR A 172 -6.14 -16.59 -15.23
N SER A 173 -6.14 -16.98 -13.95
CA SER A 173 -7.18 -17.84 -13.36
C SER A 173 -8.59 -17.20 -13.35
N THR A 174 -8.70 -15.87 -13.38
CA THR A 174 -9.99 -15.17 -13.48
C THR A 174 -10.50 -15.06 -14.92
N ALA A 175 -9.63 -15.17 -15.93
CA ALA A 175 -10.03 -15.04 -17.33
C ALA A 175 -10.57 -16.35 -17.95
N GLU A 176 -10.27 -17.51 -17.37
CA GLU A 176 -10.70 -18.81 -17.90
C GLU A 176 -12.11 -19.25 -17.42
N HIS A 177 -12.71 -18.54 -16.47
CA HIS A 177 -14.02 -18.89 -15.91
C HIS A 177 -15.24 -18.24 -16.61
N ASP A 178 -15.02 -17.31 -17.55
CA ASP A 178 -16.10 -16.52 -18.19
C ASP A 178 -16.46 -16.96 -19.62
N VAL A 179 -15.92 -18.08 -20.14
CA VAL A 179 -16.08 -18.46 -21.57
C VAL A 179 -17.06 -19.62 -21.80
N HIS A 180 -17.74 -20.17 -20.79
CA HIS A 180 -18.65 -21.33 -20.98
C HIS A 180 -20.05 -21.12 -20.41
N ASN A 181 -20.77 -20.08 -20.88
CA ASN A 181 -22.23 -20.10 -20.75
C ASN A 181 -22.96 -19.26 -21.80
N GLU A 182 -22.73 -19.52 -23.09
CA GLU A 182 -23.72 -19.18 -24.11
C GLU A 182 -23.83 -20.32 -25.13
N THR A 183 -25.07 -20.53 -25.57
CA THR A 183 -25.60 -21.49 -26.56
C THR A 183 -25.83 -22.91 -26.07
N ASP A 184 -27.04 -23.17 -25.55
CA ASP A 184 -27.96 -24.14 -26.15
C ASP A 184 -29.37 -23.91 -25.56
N ASP A 185 -30.05 -22.88 -26.06
CA ASP A 185 -31.52 -22.77 -25.99
C ASP A 185 -32.03 -22.31 -27.35
N ASP A 186 -32.01 -23.24 -28.31
CA ASP A 186 -32.84 -23.16 -29.50
C ASP A 186 -34.03 -24.12 -29.29
N SER A 187 -35.14 -23.52 -28.88
CA SER A 187 -36.49 -24.07 -28.90
C SER A 187 -36.93 -24.48 -30.31
N TYR A 188 -37.52 -25.68 -30.47
CA TYR A 188 -38.89 -25.93 -30.99
C TYR A 188 -39.22 -27.43 -31.02
#